data_AF-A0A4Q3TUG4-F1
#
_entry.id   AF-A0A4Q3TUG4-F1
#
_cell.length_a   1.000
_cell.length_b   1.000
_cell.length_c   1.000
_cell.angle_alpha   90.00
_cell.angle_beta   90.00
_cell.angle_gamma   90.00
#
_symmetry.space_group_name_H-M   'P 1'
#
loop_
_entity.id
_entity.type
_entity.pdbx_description
1 polymer ?
#
loop_
_entity_poly.entity_id
_entity_poly.type
_entity_poly.pdbx_seq_one_letter_code
_entity_poly.pdbx_strand_id
1 'polypeptide(L)' 'ANVDRYCRMLNEMRNRTETRFIVITHNPVTMSRMDRLYGVTMPERGVSQLVSVDLTQAETLVA' A
#
# COMPACT_ATOMS: atom_id res chain seq x y z
N ALA A 1 12.73 11.24 -3.53
CA ALA A 1 12.92 11.71 -4.93
C ALA A 1 12.22 10.81 -5.97
N ASN A 2 12.68 9.57 -6.22
CA ASN A 2 12.06 8.70 -7.24
C ASN A 2 10.74 8.07 -6.77
N VAL A 3 10.70 7.60 -5.52
CA VAL A 3 9.47 7.03 -4.91
C VAL A 3 8.34 8.06 -4.87
N ASP A 4 8.66 9.34 -4.60
CA ASP A 4 7.67 10.40 -4.60
C ASP A 4 7.04 10.65 -5.96
N ARG A 5 7.87 10.61 -7.00
CA ARG A 5 7.44 10.78 -8.39
C ARG A 5 6.57 9.59 -8.82
N TYR A 6 6.96 8.38 -8.44
CA TYR A 6 6.20 7.15 -8.68
C TYR A 6 4.80 7.21 -8.03
N CYS A 7 4.72 7.53 -6.75
CA CYS A 7 3.43 7.62 -6.05
C CYS A 7 2.52 8.70 -6.65
N ARG A 8 3.09 9.85 -7.05
CA ARG A 8 2.34 10.90 -7.74
C ARG A 8 1.79 10.45 -9.08
N MET A 9 2.61 9.76 -9.88
CA MET A 9 2.19 9.21 -11.17
C MET A 9 1.05 8.20 -11.01
N LEU A 10 1.15 7.27 -10.06
CA LEU A 10 0.08 6.31 -9.78
C LEU A 10 -1.24 6.99 -9.42
N ASN A 11 -1.18 8.00 -8.54
CA ASN A 11 -2.37 8.76 -8.15
C ASN A 11 -2.97 9.54 -9.34
N GLU A 12 -2.12 10.12 -10.20
CA GLU A 12 -2.60 10.81 -11.41
C GLU A 12 -3.31 9.84 -12.36
N MET A 13 -2.72 8.65 -12.60
CA MET A 13 -3.35 7.63 -13.45
C MET A 13 -4.69 7.17 -12.87
N ARG A 14 -4.74 6.87 -11.56
CA ARG A 14 -5.98 6.50 -10.85
C ARG A 14 -7.05 7.59 -10.93
N ASN A 15 -6.68 8.86 -10.97
CA ASN A 15 -7.64 9.96 -11.07
C ASN A 15 -8.11 10.21 -12.50
N ARG A 16 -7.28 9.87 -13.50
CA ARG A 16 -7.58 10.05 -14.93
C ARG A 16 -8.34 8.87 -15.54
N THR A 17 -8.29 7.70 -14.90
CA THR A 17 -8.93 6.47 -15.38
C THR A 17 -9.63 5.74 -14.24
N GLU A 18 -10.50 4.79 -14.55
CA GLU A 18 -11.11 3.90 -13.55
C GLU A 18 -10.22 2.68 -13.23
N THR A 19 -8.89 2.81 -13.43
CA THR A 19 -7.95 1.70 -13.25
C THR A 19 -7.60 1.51 -11.77
N ARG A 20 -7.78 0.28 -11.29
CA ARG A 20 -7.33 -0.13 -9.95
C ARG A 20 -5.90 -0.68 -10.01
N PHE A 21 -5.01 -0.08 -9.23
CA PHE A 21 -3.62 -0.51 -9.14
C PHE A 21 -3.41 -1.44 -7.94
N ILE A 22 -2.65 -2.51 -8.16
CA ILE A 22 -2.10 -3.36 -7.10
C ILE A 22 -0.59 -3.21 -7.16
N VAL A 23 0.02 -2.80 -6.04
CA VAL A 23 1.46 -2.56 -5.94
C VAL A 23 2.05 -3.49 -4.89
N ILE A 24 3.04 -4.29 -5.30
CA ILE A 24 3.84 -5.11 -4.38
C ILE A 24 5.10 -4.32 -4.05
N THR A 25 5.29 -3.96 -2.78
CA THR A 25 6.43 -3.15 -2.35
C THR A 25 6.85 -3.46 -0.93
N HIS A 26 8.13 -3.23 -0.63
CA HIS A 26 8.68 -3.18 0.73
C HIS A 26 9.16 -1.77 1.09
N ASN A 27 8.89 -0.76 0.24
CA ASN A 27 9.35 0.61 0.47
C ASN A 27 8.38 1.35 1.41
N PRO A 28 8.83 1.83 2.59
CA PRO A 28 7.95 2.47 3.57
C PRO A 28 7.23 3.72 3.03
N VAL A 29 7.88 4.50 2.17
CA VAL A 29 7.31 5.72 1.58
C VAL A 29 6.22 5.39 0.55
N THR A 30 6.37 4.28 -0.19
CA THR A 30 5.30 3.79 -1.06
C THR A 30 4.16 3.26 -0.21
N MET A 31 4.46 2.45 0.81
CA MET A 31 3.46 1.88 1.72
C MET A 31 2.61 2.96 2.37
N SER A 32 3.21 4.05 2.86
CA SER A 32 2.48 5.16 3.51
C SER A 32 1.63 6.01 2.57
N ARG A 33 1.64 5.76 1.25
CA ARG A 33 0.90 6.54 0.25
C ARG A 33 -0.17 5.75 -0.49
N MET A 34 -0.47 4.53 -0.03
CA MET A 34 -1.52 3.68 -0.59
C MET A 34 -2.81 3.81 0.21
N ASP A 35 -3.95 3.55 -0.43
CA ASP A 35 -5.26 3.60 0.23
C ASP A 35 -5.44 2.44 1.25
N ARG A 36 -4.87 1.26 0.96
CA ARG A 36 -4.91 0.07 1.83
C ARG A 36 -3.64 -0.74 1.74
N LEU A 37 -3.20 -1.31 2.87
CA LEU A 37 -2.06 -2.24 2.93
C LEU A 37 -2.55 -3.66 3.19
N TYR A 38 -2.02 -4.60 2.41
CA TYR A 38 -2.14 -6.03 2.68
C TYR A 38 -0.75 -6.57 2.97
N GLY A 39 -0.49 -6.87 4.24
CA GLY A 39 0.69 -7.60 4.66
C GLY A 39 0.54 -9.08 4.31
N VAL A 40 1.62 -9.68 3.80
CA VAL A 40 1.69 -11.13 3.64
C VAL A 40 2.72 -11.63 4.64
N THR A 41 2.31 -12.56 5.48
CA THR A 41 3.14 -13.17 6.53
C THR A 41 3.22 -14.67 6.30
N MET A 42 4.20 -15.33 6.88
CA MET A 42 4.43 -16.77 6.72
C MET A 42 4.62 -17.39 8.11
N PRO A 43 3.53 -17.55 8.89
CA PRO A 43 3.61 -18.06 10.26
C PRO A 43 4.09 -19.52 10.29
N GLU A 44 3.64 -20.32 9.32
CA GLU A 44 4.14 -21.66 9.05
C GLU A 44 4.97 -21.67 7.77
N ARG A 45 6.04 -22.46 7.76
CA ARG A 45 6.91 -22.61 6.60
C ARG A 45 6.14 -23.27 5.46
N GLY A 46 5.80 -22.46 4.46
CA GLY A 46 5.16 -22.85 3.21
C GLY A 46 3.76 -22.29 3.07
N VAL A 47 3.20 -21.72 4.14
CA VAL A 47 1.81 -21.23 4.18
C VAL A 47 1.83 -19.71 4.36
N SER A 48 1.44 -18.99 3.32
CA SER A 48 1.29 -17.54 3.38
C SER A 48 -0.08 -17.17 3.97
N GLN A 49 -0.10 -16.26 4.93
CA GLN A 49 -1.30 -15.68 5.51
C GLN A 49 -1.36 -14.18 5.23
N LEU A 50 -2.53 -13.72 4.80
CA LEU A 50 -2.78 -12.33 4.43
C LEU A 50 -3.35 -11.58 5.64
N VAL A 51 -2.77 -10.42 5.94
CA VAL A 51 -3.23 -9.50 6.98
C VAL A 51 -3.55 -8.16 6.34
N SER A 52 -4.67 -7.54 6.68
CA SER A 52 -5.08 -6.23 6.14
C SER A 52 -4.89 -5.14 7.18
N VAL A 53 -4.26 -4.04 6.78
CA VAL A 53 -4.14 -2.81 7.57
C VAL A 53 -4.78 -1.69 6.77
N ASP A 54 -5.81 -1.07 7.35
CA ASP A 54 -6.39 0.17 6.83
C ASP A 54 -5.56 1.34 7.36
N LEU A 55 -4.80 1.98 6.47
CA LEU A 55 -3.89 3.08 6.83
C LEU A 55 -4.65 4.32 7.28
N THR A 56 -5.76 4.64 6.62
CA THR A 56 -6.65 5.74 7.00
C THR A 56 -7.16 5.58 8.42
N GLN A 57 -7.51 4.35 8.81
CA GLN A 57 -7.95 4.05 10.17
C GLN A 57 -6.78 4.04 11.18
N ALA A 58 -5.60 3.58 10.77
CA ALA A 58 -4.40 3.53 11.60
C ALA A 58 -3.88 4.94 11.97
N GLU A 59 -3.92 5.91 11.04
CA GLU A 59 -3.54 7.31 11.31
C GLU A 59 -4.44 7.96 12.39
N THR A 60 -5.71 7.56 12.47
CA THR A 60 -6.69 8.11 13.44
C THR A 60 -6.46 7.60 14.87
N LEU A 61 -5.83 6.43 15.03
CA LEU A 61 -5.57 5.80 16.34
C LEU A 61 -4.28 6.27 17.02
N VAL A 62 -3.42 6.99 16.29
CA VAL A 62 -2.13 7.50 16.78
C VAL A 62 -2.20 8.97 17.21
N ALA A 63 -3.32 9.65 16.95
CA ALA A 63 -3.62 11.03 17.38
C ALA A 63 -4.30 11.07 18.75
#